data_AF-A0A2E3G8C9-F1
#
_entry.id   AF-A0A2E3G8C9-F1
#
_cell.length_a   1.000
_cell.length_b   1.000
_cell.length_c   1.000
_cell.angle_alpha   90.00
_cell.angle_beta   90.00
_cell.angle_gamma   90.00
#
_symmetry.space_group_name_H-M   'P 1'
#
loop_
_entity.id
_entity.type
_entity.pdbx_description
1 polymer ?
#
loop_
_entity_poly.entity_id
_entity_poly.type
_entity_poly.pdbx_seq_one_letter_code
_entity_poly.pdbx_strand_id
1 'polypeptide(L)'
;MQQRMVDAEGTYVFGTKPVWTDEEVHIEDARIYKAINWYSYKYDKSVVKSILIEYFKEVEDEKYVNQIKTYDENKIRSSVAWICDMILSGLVLVDPKSVFLNKIEDLKNNPKKFTKELEIKKIDKKEVKKVSPMARVRRFFTKIVSEIDQEIDDFIINGYKTSFNVKKYSKTIKPIYGKMISQHYQSLLTELQSVVDREDIELVESYSYMKRSELRRFVKFIKEIVDIFGQVKNKRTKKKATKRKRVAKEKTKPRKPKKQADIQLKTVPITDFM
;
A
#
# COMPACT_ATOMS: atom_id res chain seq x y z
N MET A 1 -50.78 -11.70 -19.05
CA MET A 1 -50.37 -10.44 -19.74
C MET A 1 -50.73 -9.28 -18.84
N GLN A 2 -49.76 -8.59 -18.24
CA GLN A 2 -50.04 -7.33 -17.53
C GLN A 2 -50.09 -6.20 -18.56
N GLN A 3 -51.28 -5.65 -18.79
CA GLN A 3 -51.46 -4.46 -19.61
C GLN A 3 -50.81 -3.27 -18.91
N ARG A 4 -49.93 -2.55 -19.63
CA ARG A 4 -49.31 -1.31 -19.15
C ARG A 4 -50.05 -0.14 -19.79
N MET A 5 -50.58 0.77 -18.99
CA MET A 5 -51.27 1.97 -19.46
C MET A 5 -50.23 3.02 -19.89
N VAL A 6 -50.49 3.68 -21.03
CA VAL A 6 -49.64 4.71 -21.65
C VAL A 6 -50.53 5.93 -21.90
N ASP A 7 -50.01 7.14 -21.78
CA ASP A 7 -50.74 8.37 -22.12
C ASP A 7 -50.75 8.63 -23.65
N ALA A 8 -51.51 9.65 -24.07
CA ALA A 8 -51.76 9.97 -25.48
C ALA A 8 -50.49 10.37 -26.27
N GLU A 9 -49.38 10.66 -25.60
CA GLU A 9 -48.09 11.01 -26.19
C GLU A 9 -47.09 9.82 -26.19
N GLY A 10 -47.52 8.64 -25.71
CA GLY A 10 -46.68 7.44 -25.67
C GLY A 10 -45.65 7.45 -24.54
N THR A 11 -45.84 8.29 -23.52
CA THR A 11 -44.97 8.41 -22.34
C THR A 11 -45.53 7.57 -21.18
N TYR A 12 -44.67 6.80 -20.51
CA TYR A 12 -45.08 6.01 -19.35
C TYR A 12 -45.28 6.92 -18.12
N VAL A 13 -46.52 7.31 -17.80
CA VAL A 13 -46.81 8.13 -16.62
C VAL A 13 -46.76 7.30 -15.34
N PHE A 14 -45.56 7.11 -14.79
CA PHE A 14 -45.42 6.81 -13.37
C PHE A 14 -45.70 8.12 -12.60
N GLY A 15 -46.82 8.17 -11.87
CA GLY A 15 -47.39 9.37 -11.20
C GLY A 15 -46.54 10.02 -10.09
N THR A 16 -47.15 10.47 -8.99
CA THR A 16 -46.49 11.13 -7.84
C THR A 16 -45.53 10.19 -7.08
N LYS A 17 -44.53 10.76 -6.37
CA LYS A 17 -43.57 10.00 -5.54
C LYS A 17 -44.34 9.11 -4.54
N PRO A 18 -43.97 7.83 -4.37
CA PRO A 18 -44.55 6.98 -3.34
C PRO A 18 -44.32 7.59 -1.95
N VAL A 19 -45.39 7.73 -1.18
CA VAL A 19 -45.36 8.21 0.22
C VAL A 19 -45.74 7.03 1.12
N TRP A 20 -45.07 6.91 2.26
CA TRP A 20 -45.31 5.86 3.25
C TRP A 20 -45.87 6.49 4.52
N THR A 21 -46.97 5.95 5.02
CA THR A 21 -47.72 6.47 6.17
C THR A 21 -47.35 5.73 7.45
N ASP A 22 -46.07 5.71 7.82
CA ASP A 22 -45.53 5.05 9.04
C ASP A 22 -46.09 3.63 9.30
N GLU A 23 -46.51 2.95 8.24
CA GLU A 23 -47.09 1.63 8.30
C GLU A 23 -45.98 0.58 8.28
N GLU A 24 -46.13 -0.41 9.15
CA GLU A 24 -45.33 -1.62 9.16
C GLU A 24 -45.65 -2.45 7.90
N VAL A 25 -44.71 -2.48 6.95
CA VAL A 25 -44.88 -3.17 5.66
C VAL A 25 -43.91 -4.34 5.54
N HIS A 26 -44.45 -5.51 5.18
CA HIS A 26 -43.65 -6.68 4.83
C HIS A 26 -42.98 -6.53 3.46
N ILE A 27 -41.81 -7.12 3.28
CA ILE A 27 -41.03 -7.01 2.02
C ILE A 27 -41.80 -7.55 0.80
N GLU A 28 -42.66 -8.54 1.04
CA GLU A 28 -43.44 -9.23 0.00
C GLU A 28 -44.60 -8.36 -0.53
N ASP A 29 -44.86 -7.21 0.09
CA ASP A 29 -45.90 -6.30 -0.34
C ASP A 29 -45.63 -5.77 -1.76
N ALA A 30 -46.63 -5.93 -2.63
CA ALA A 30 -46.60 -5.45 -4.01
C ALA A 30 -46.36 -3.93 -4.10
N ARG A 31 -46.70 -3.16 -3.05
CA ARG A 31 -46.42 -1.72 -2.94
C ARG A 31 -44.93 -1.41 -3.06
N ILE A 32 -44.05 -2.21 -2.44
CA ILE A 32 -42.60 -2.02 -2.49
C ILE A 32 -42.08 -2.21 -3.91
N TYR A 33 -42.51 -3.27 -4.60
CA TYR A 33 -42.09 -3.52 -5.98
C TYR A 33 -42.57 -2.43 -6.95
N LYS A 34 -43.80 -1.95 -6.79
CA LYS A 34 -44.33 -0.81 -7.56
C LYS A 34 -43.51 0.45 -7.32
N ALA A 35 -43.17 0.73 -6.06
CA ALA A 35 -42.34 1.87 -5.70
C ALA A 35 -40.94 1.74 -6.31
N ILE A 36 -40.26 0.59 -6.19
CA ILE A 36 -38.93 0.36 -6.80
C ILE A 36 -38.95 0.61 -8.32
N ASN A 37 -40.02 0.19 -9.00
CA ASN A 37 -40.20 0.45 -10.44
C ASN A 37 -40.37 1.94 -10.74
N TRP A 38 -41.15 2.67 -9.93
CA TRP A 38 -41.29 4.13 -10.03
C TRP A 38 -39.93 4.82 -9.89
N TYR A 39 -39.14 4.47 -8.87
CA TYR A 39 -37.81 5.05 -8.67
C TYR A 39 -36.86 4.72 -9.83
N SER A 40 -36.89 3.48 -10.32
CA SER A 40 -36.04 3.05 -11.43
C SER A 40 -36.41 3.73 -12.76
N TYR A 41 -37.63 4.24 -12.88
CA TYR A 41 -38.07 5.03 -14.03
C TYR A 41 -37.73 6.51 -13.88
N LYS A 42 -37.86 7.08 -12.68
CA LYS A 42 -37.66 8.51 -12.43
C LYS A 42 -36.21 8.91 -12.20
N TYR A 43 -35.40 8.02 -11.64
CA TYR A 43 -34.02 8.32 -11.28
C TYR A 43 -33.03 7.45 -12.03
N ASP A 44 -31.98 8.10 -12.49
CA ASP A 44 -30.81 7.44 -13.05
C ASP A 44 -29.86 6.94 -11.97
N LYS A 45 -28.93 6.07 -12.39
CA LYS A 45 -27.93 5.47 -11.52
C LYS A 45 -27.00 6.51 -10.87
N SER A 46 -26.85 7.69 -11.45
CA SER A 46 -26.07 8.81 -10.90
C SER A 46 -26.57 9.30 -9.54
N VAL A 47 -27.87 9.15 -9.25
CA VAL A 47 -28.52 9.64 -8.02
C VAL A 47 -28.40 8.63 -6.87
N VAL A 48 -28.03 7.37 -7.17
CA VAL A 48 -27.93 6.28 -6.18
C VAL A 48 -26.98 6.64 -5.04
N LYS A 49 -25.87 7.29 -5.35
CA LYS A 49 -24.84 7.62 -4.35
C LYS A 49 -25.24 8.79 -3.46
N SER A 50 -25.92 9.80 -3.99
CA SER A 50 -26.41 10.93 -3.18
C SER A 50 -27.46 10.49 -2.19
N ILE A 51 -28.40 9.65 -2.60
CA ILE A 51 -29.45 9.09 -1.72
C ILE A 51 -28.84 8.24 -0.60
N LEU A 52 -27.85 7.40 -0.92
CA LEU A 52 -27.17 6.63 0.13
C LEU A 52 -26.41 7.55 1.11
N ILE A 53 -25.77 8.62 0.63
CA ILE A 53 -25.11 9.58 1.52
C ILE A 53 -26.12 10.25 2.46
N GLU A 54 -27.30 10.60 1.96
CA GLU A 54 -28.40 11.19 2.74
C GLU A 54 -28.91 10.21 3.80
N TYR A 55 -29.23 8.98 3.40
CA TYR A 55 -29.67 7.93 4.33
C TYR A 55 -28.66 7.66 5.45
N PHE A 56 -27.39 7.47 5.11
CA PHE A 56 -26.35 7.18 6.10
C PHE A 56 -25.97 8.39 6.98
N LYS A 57 -26.41 9.60 6.62
CA LYS A 57 -26.24 10.80 7.42
C LYS A 57 -27.37 10.97 8.44
N GLU A 58 -28.60 10.62 8.06
CA GLU A 58 -29.78 10.79 8.92
C GLU A 58 -30.04 9.60 9.84
N VAL A 59 -29.80 8.38 9.35
CA VAL A 59 -30.15 7.13 10.06
C VAL A 59 -28.95 6.49 10.77
N GLU A 60 -27.72 6.76 10.32
CA GLU A 60 -26.49 6.06 10.73
C GLU A 60 -25.34 7.02 11.06
N ASP A 61 -24.17 6.47 11.40
CA ASP A 61 -22.96 7.24 11.71
C ASP A 61 -22.29 7.90 10.48
N GLU A 62 -21.76 9.12 10.67
CA GLU A 62 -20.96 9.87 9.66
C GLU A 62 -19.77 9.08 9.09
N LYS A 63 -19.26 8.10 9.84
CA LYS A 63 -18.17 7.22 9.40
C LYS A 63 -18.51 6.50 8.09
N TYR A 64 -19.77 6.07 7.90
CA TYR A 64 -20.20 5.33 6.72
C TYR A 64 -20.40 6.23 5.51
N VAL A 65 -20.77 7.50 5.73
CA VAL A 65 -20.85 8.51 4.66
C VAL A 65 -19.51 8.65 3.94
N ASN A 66 -18.40 8.70 4.68
CA ASN A 66 -17.07 8.77 4.09
C ASN A 66 -16.68 7.50 3.31
N GLN A 67 -17.18 6.34 3.71
CA GLN A 67 -16.96 5.09 2.97
C GLN A 67 -17.73 5.09 1.65
N ILE A 68 -19.02 5.45 1.68
CA ILE A 68 -19.90 5.46 0.50
C ILE A 68 -19.38 6.43 -0.57
N LYS A 69 -18.81 7.58 -0.17
CA LYS A 69 -18.14 8.51 -1.09
C LYS A 69 -17.04 7.83 -1.93
N THR A 70 -16.41 6.78 -1.43
CA THR A 70 -15.35 6.04 -2.16
C THR A 70 -15.87 4.92 -3.07
N TYR A 71 -17.16 4.57 -2.97
CA TYR A 71 -17.72 3.46 -3.73
C TYR A 71 -17.96 3.83 -5.19
N ASP A 72 -17.85 2.82 -6.06
CA ASP A 72 -18.24 2.89 -7.46
C ASP A 72 -19.76 2.69 -7.56
N GLU A 73 -20.44 3.68 -8.12
CA GLU A 73 -21.88 3.64 -8.40
C GLU A 73 -22.25 2.39 -9.17
N ASN A 74 -21.37 1.90 -10.06
CA ASN A 74 -21.67 0.75 -10.89
C ASN A 74 -21.84 -0.56 -10.12
N LYS A 75 -21.13 -0.71 -9.00
CA LYS A 75 -21.15 -1.91 -8.15
C LYS A 75 -22.30 -1.90 -7.16
N ILE A 76 -22.96 -0.76 -6.99
CA ILE A 76 -24.13 -0.63 -6.11
C ILE A 76 -25.40 -0.92 -6.91
N ARG A 77 -26.29 -1.72 -6.35
CA ARG A 77 -27.59 -2.00 -6.95
C ARG A 77 -28.56 -0.87 -6.60
N SER A 78 -29.12 -0.20 -7.60
CA SER A 78 -29.99 0.99 -7.42
C SER A 78 -31.18 0.73 -6.51
N SER A 79 -31.74 -0.49 -6.53
CA SER A 79 -32.84 -0.89 -5.64
C SER A 79 -32.56 -0.72 -4.15
N VAL A 80 -31.28 -0.79 -3.74
CA VAL A 80 -30.89 -0.58 -2.33
C VAL A 80 -31.05 0.89 -1.96
N ALA A 81 -30.61 1.81 -2.84
CA ALA A 81 -30.78 3.24 -2.60
C ALA A 81 -32.26 3.66 -2.60
N TRP A 82 -33.08 3.10 -3.49
CA TRP A 82 -34.52 3.39 -3.50
C TRP A 82 -35.19 3.03 -2.18
N ILE A 83 -34.83 1.89 -1.60
CA ILE A 83 -35.39 1.48 -0.30
C ILE A 83 -34.86 2.36 0.83
N CYS A 84 -33.59 2.77 0.79
CA CYS A 84 -33.07 3.77 1.72
C CYS A 84 -33.89 5.08 1.66
N ASP A 85 -34.22 5.57 0.47
CA ASP A 85 -35.07 6.76 0.32
C ASP A 85 -36.51 6.55 0.80
N MET A 86 -37.06 5.34 0.60
CA MET A 86 -38.37 4.97 1.13
C MET A 86 -38.36 4.96 2.66
N ILE A 87 -37.30 4.45 3.28
CA ILE A 87 -37.11 4.47 4.74
C ILE A 87 -37.03 5.92 5.24
N LEU A 88 -36.29 6.80 4.56
CA LEU A 88 -36.28 8.23 4.86
C LEU A 88 -37.67 8.87 4.71
N SER A 89 -38.48 8.36 3.78
CA SER A 89 -39.85 8.82 3.53
C SER A 89 -40.91 8.16 4.43
N GLY A 90 -40.50 7.44 5.50
CA GLY A 90 -41.42 6.87 6.51
C GLY A 90 -41.74 5.38 6.36
N LEU A 91 -41.03 4.62 5.52
CA LEU A 91 -41.22 3.17 5.41
C LEU A 91 -40.59 2.43 6.61
N VAL A 92 -41.39 1.69 7.36
CA VAL A 92 -40.93 0.78 8.41
C VAL A 92 -41.00 -0.67 7.91
N LEU A 93 -39.84 -1.32 7.78
CA LEU A 93 -39.75 -2.73 7.41
C LEU A 93 -39.88 -3.62 8.65
N VAL A 94 -40.94 -4.44 8.71
CA VAL A 94 -41.23 -5.33 9.85
C VAL A 94 -40.21 -6.48 9.96
N ASP A 95 -39.69 -6.92 8.82
CA ASP A 95 -38.94 -8.16 8.72
C ASP A 95 -37.45 -7.96 9.08
N PRO A 96 -36.96 -8.48 10.23
CA PRO A 96 -35.58 -8.25 10.69
C PRO A 96 -34.52 -8.91 9.78
N LYS A 97 -34.94 -9.85 8.93
CA LYS A 97 -34.08 -10.61 7.99
C LYS A 97 -34.30 -10.19 6.54
N SER A 98 -34.72 -8.95 6.29
CA SER A 98 -34.96 -8.53 4.93
C SER A 98 -33.70 -8.63 4.08
N VAL A 99 -33.84 -9.16 2.86
CA VAL A 99 -32.75 -9.24 1.87
C VAL A 99 -32.16 -7.85 1.59
N PHE A 100 -32.95 -6.80 1.78
CA PHE A 100 -32.54 -5.41 1.58
C PHE A 100 -31.75 -4.85 2.76
N LEU A 101 -32.17 -5.10 4.01
CA LEU A 101 -31.39 -4.72 5.20
C LEU A 101 -30.03 -5.43 5.21
N ASN A 102 -29.99 -6.71 4.84
CA ASN A 102 -28.73 -7.44 4.68
C ASN A 102 -27.80 -6.80 3.63
N LYS A 103 -28.36 -6.25 2.55
CA LYS A 103 -27.58 -5.53 1.52
C LYS A 103 -27.09 -4.17 2.00
N ILE A 104 -27.88 -3.45 2.79
CA ILE A 104 -27.47 -2.20 3.43
C ILE A 104 -26.32 -2.48 4.42
N GLU A 105 -26.43 -3.57 5.19
CA GLU A 105 -25.40 -4.01 6.12
C GLU A 105 -24.13 -4.49 5.38
N ASP A 106 -24.28 -5.10 4.21
CA ASP A 106 -23.17 -5.43 3.32
C ASP A 106 -22.41 -4.18 2.85
N LEU A 107 -23.11 -3.06 2.58
CA LEU A 107 -22.47 -1.78 2.25
C LEU A 107 -21.59 -1.25 3.39
N LYS A 108 -21.93 -1.56 4.66
CA LYS A 108 -21.12 -1.20 5.84
C LYS A 108 -19.92 -2.12 6.03
N ASN A 109 -20.17 -3.44 5.95
CA ASN A 109 -19.19 -4.44 6.37
C ASN A 109 -18.21 -4.85 5.27
N ASN A 110 -18.56 -4.64 4.00
CA ASN A 110 -17.78 -5.11 2.85
C ASN A 110 -17.38 -3.99 1.86
N PRO A 111 -16.67 -2.92 2.28
CA PRO A 111 -16.33 -1.78 1.43
C PRO A 111 -15.55 -2.15 0.16
N LYS A 112 -14.71 -3.18 0.24
CA LYS A 112 -13.90 -3.67 -0.88
C LYS A 112 -14.73 -4.21 -2.05
N LYS A 113 -15.96 -4.69 -1.79
CA LYS A 113 -16.86 -5.16 -2.86
C LYS A 113 -17.32 -4.00 -3.73
N PHE A 114 -17.48 -2.81 -3.15
CA PHE A 114 -18.12 -1.66 -3.80
C PHE A 114 -17.14 -0.60 -4.27
N THR A 115 -15.91 -0.56 -3.75
CA THR A 115 -14.88 0.32 -4.31
C THR A 115 -14.49 -0.15 -5.71
N LYS A 116 -14.22 0.81 -6.59
CA LYS A 116 -13.62 0.54 -7.90
C LYS A 116 -12.27 -0.11 -7.59
N GLU A 117 -12.15 -1.41 -7.86
CA GLU A 117 -10.82 -1.96 -8.05
C GLU A 117 -10.29 -1.18 -9.23
N LEU A 118 -9.24 -0.39 -9.01
CA LEU A 118 -8.45 0.11 -10.10
C LEU A 118 -7.95 -1.15 -10.80
N GLU A 119 -8.68 -1.57 -11.83
CA GLU A 119 -8.21 -2.50 -12.81
C GLU A 119 -6.94 -1.87 -13.37
N ILE A 120 -5.82 -2.29 -12.83
CA ILE A 120 -4.60 -2.40 -13.59
C ILE A 120 -5.02 -3.29 -14.76
N LYS A 121 -5.42 -2.67 -15.87
CA LYS A 121 -5.55 -3.36 -17.15
C LYS A 121 -4.38 -4.32 -17.23
N LYS A 122 -4.68 -5.60 -17.48
CA LYS A 122 -3.69 -6.55 -17.97
C LYS A 122 -3.20 -6.07 -19.35
N ILE A 123 -2.45 -4.97 -19.39
CA ILE A 123 -1.20 -4.96 -20.12
C ILE A 123 -0.41 -6.08 -19.43
N ASP A 124 0.18 -7.00 -20.19
CA ASP A 124 1.01 -8.10 -19.67
C ASP A 124 1.44 -7.85 -18.24
N LYS A 125 1.03 -8.72 -17.30
CA LYS A 125 1.55 -8.68 -15.94
C LYS A 125 3.07 -8.88 -16.03
N LYS A 126 3.83 -7.81 -16.30
CA LYS A 126 5.06 -7.56 -15.56
C LYS A 126 4.57 -7.53 -14.14
N GLU A 127 4.76 -8.65 -13.45
CA GLU A 127 4.78 -8.67 -12.00
C GLU A 127 5.44 -7.36 -11.58
N VAL A 128 4.70 -6.48 -10.91
CA VAL A 128 5.36 -5.38 -10.22
C VAL A 128 6.12 -6.07 -9.12
N LYS A 129 7.34 -6.53 -9.47
CA LYS A 129 8.29 -7.13 -8.55
C LYS A 129 8.29 -6.19 -7.37
N LYS A 130 7.82 -6.65 -6.20
CA LYS A 130 7.94 -5.89 -4.96
C LYS A 130 9.42 -5.56 -4.88
N VAL A 131 9.77 -4.31 -5.20
CA VAL A 131 11.17 -3.91 -5.34
C VAL A 131 11.80 -4.26 -4.01
N SER A 132 12.74 -5.21 -4.05
CA SER A 132 13.39 -5.71 -2.84
C SER A 132 13.83 -4.50 -1.99
N PRO A 133 13.71 -4.55 -0.66
CA PRO A 133 14.23 -3.49 0.19
C PRO A 133 15.65 -3.07 -0.18
N MET A 134 16.50 -4.02 -0.61
CA MET A 134 17.83 -3.74 -1.17
C MET A 134 17.80 -2.96 -2.48
N ALA A 135 16.91 -3.30 -3.42
CA ALA A 135 16.78 -2.56 -4.68
C ALA A 135 16.29 -1.11 -4.46
N ARG A 136 15.47 -0.88 -3.43
CA ARG A 136 15.10 0.48 -3.00
C ARG A 136 16.31 1.24 -2.43
N VAL A 137 17.06 0.61 -1.53
CA VAL A 137 18.31 1.17 -0.98
C VAL A 137 19.29 1.52 -2.10
N ARG A 138 19.48 0.61 -3.07
CA ARG A 138 20.34 0.82 -4.24
C ARG A 138 19.89 2.00 -5.09
N ARG A 139 18.59 2.11 -5.40
CA ARG A 139 18.04 3.24 -6.16
C ARG A 139 18.31 4.57 -5.49
N PHE A 140 18.10 4.67 -4.18
CA PHE A 140 18.40 5.89 -3.43
C PHE A 140 19.90 6.17 -3.35
N PHE A 141 20.73 5.13 -3.18
CA PHE A 141 22.18 5.25 -3.20
C PHE A 141 22.66 5.80 -4.56
N THR A 142 22.22 5.22 -5.67
CA THR A 142 22.56 5.71 -7.02
C THR A 142 22.16 7.16 -7.20
N LYS A 143 20.97 7.56 -6.72
CA LYS A 143 20.54 8.97 -6.79
C LYS A 143 21.50 9.91 -6.04
N ILE A 144 21.91 9.54 -4.82
CA ILE A 144 22.82 10.35 -4.01
C ILE A 144 24.21 10.42 -4.67
N VAL A 145 24.70 9.31 -5.21
CA VAL A 145 25.97 9.28 -5.96
C VAL A 145 25.90 10.20 -7.16
N SER A 146 24.82 10.15 -7.96
CA SER A 146 24.65 11.06 -9.09
C SER A 146 24.60 12.53 -8.69
N GLU A 147 24.00 12.88 -7.54
CA GLU A 147 24.01 14.25 -7.02
C GLU A 147 25.43 14.68 -6.60
N ILE A 148 26.23 13.78 -6.01
CA ILE A 148 27.63 14.07 -5.65
C ILE A 148 28.51 14.15 -6.90
N ASP A 149 28.31 13.28 -7.89
CA ASP A 149 29.07 13.28 -9.14
C ASP A 149 28.81 14.56 -9.94
N GLN A 150 27.57 15.04 -9.97
CA GLN A 150 27.25 16.34 -10.58
C GLN A 150 28.04 17.48 -9.92
N GLU A 151 28.18 17.47 -8.59
CA GLU A 151 28.98 18.47 -7.88
C GLU A 151 30.49 18.30 -8.11
N ILE A 152 30.96 17.07 -8.37
CA ILE A 152 32.35 16.81 -8.80
C ILE A 152 32.60 17.35 -10.20
N ASP A 153 31.67 17.14 -11.14
CA ASP A 153 31.77 17.66 -12.49
C ASP A 153 31.75 19.19 -12.48
N ASP A 154 30.82 19.79 -11.73
CA ASP A 154 30.75 21.23 -11.54
C ASP A 154 32.04 21.77 -10.90
N PHE A 155 32.66 21.04 -9.98
CA PHE A 155 33.95 21.40 -9.41
C PHE A 155 35.08 21.42 -10.45
N ILE A 156 35.11 20.45 -11.36
CA ILE A 156 36.11 20.37 -12.45
C ILE A 156 35.88 21.51 -13.45
N ILE A 157 34.63 21.73 -13.88
CA ILE A 157 34.25 22.78 -14.84
C ILE A 157 34.58 24.17 -14.28
N ASN A 158 34.34 24.40 -12.99
CA ASN A 158 34.61 25.68 -12.32
C ASN A 158 36.10 25.89 -11.97
N GLY A 159 37.01 25.07 -12.49
CA GLY A 159 38.45 25.22 -12.29
C GLY A 159 38.90 24.85 -10.88
N TYR A 160 38.35 23.78 -10.32
CA TYR A 160 38.70 23.22 -9.01
C TYR A 160 38.44 24.19 -7.86
N LYS A 161 37.30 24.88 -7.93
CA LYS A 161 36.75 25.75 -6.88
C LYS A 161 35.35 25.25 -6.54
N THR A 162 35.08 25.01 -5.26
CA THR A 162 33.78 24.49 -4.82
C THR A 162 33.08 25.47 -3.88
N SER A 163 31.79 25.74 -4.14
CA SER A 163 30.88 26.34 -3.15
C SER A 163 30.16 25.26 -2.32
N PHE A 164 30.31 23.99 -2.70
CA PHE A 164 29.61 22.88 -2.09
C PHE A 164 30.13 22.56 -0.69
N ASN A 165 29.23 22.52 0.28
CA ASN A 165 29.55 22.17 1.66
C ASN A 165 29.16 20.71 1.93
N VAL A 166 30.13 19.81 1.79
CA VAL A 166 29.98 18.36 1.98
C VAL A 166 29.42 18.03 3.37
N LYS A 167 29.82 18.77 4.41
CA LYS A 167 29.36 18.56 5.80
C LYS A 167 27.90 18.92 6.00
N LYS A 168 27.38 19.92 5.29
CA LYS A 168 25.96 20.28 5.32
C LYS A 168 25.15 19.23 4.57
N TYR A 169 25.64 18.78 3.43
CA TYR A 169 24.98 17.78 2.61
C TYR A 169 24.94 16.40 3.28
N SER A 170 26.00 15.97 3.97
CA SER A 170 25.99 14.69 4.68
C SER A 170 24.93 14.56 5.77
N LYS A 171 24.44 15.69 6.32
CA LYS A 171 23.36 15.71 7.34
C LYS A 171 21.97 15.47 6.77
N THR A 172 21.74 15.75 5.48
CA THR A 172 20.44 15.47 4.83
C THR A 172 20.28 13.99 4.51
N ILE A 173 21.40 13.28 4.37
CA ILE A 173 21.45 11.86 4.01
C ILE A 173 21.28 10.97 5.25
N LYS A 174 20.52 9.89 5.10
CA LYS A 174 20.36 8.90 6.18
C LYS A 174 21.70 8.20 6.45
N PRO A 175 22.04 7.95 7.73
CA PRO A 175 23.36 7.41 8.07
C PRO A 175 23.64 5.99 7.54
N ILE A 176 22.62 5.26 7.11
CA ILE A 176 22.78 3.97 6.42
C ILE A 176 23.56 4.08 5.10
N TYR A 177 23.42 5.19 4.37
CA TYR A 177 24.07 5.39 3.07
C TYR A 177 25.51 5.90 3.20
N GLY A 178 25.86 6.57 4.31
CA GLY A 178 27.17 7.19 4.50
C GLY A 178 28.34 6.21 4.32
N LYS A 179 28.24 5.02 4.92
CA LYS A 179 29.27 3.97 4.74
C LYS A 179 29.38 3.51 3.28
N MET A 180 28.26 3.37 2.57
CA MET A 180 28.26 2.93 1.17
C MET A 180 28.92 3.99 0.26
N ILE A 181 28.64 5.27 0.52
CA ILE A 181 29.21 6.40 -0.24
C ILE A 181 30.71 6.51 0.01
N SER A 182 31.14 6.43 1.27
CA SER A 182 32.55 6.43 1.63
C SER A 182 33.32 5.31 0.91
N GLN A 183 32.77 4.10 0.85
CA GLN A 183 33.39 2.98 0.13
C GLN A 183 33.43 3.18 -1.38
N HIS A 184 32.43 3.85 -1.97
CA HIS A 184 32.38 4.09 -3.42
C HIS A 184 33.50 5.02 -3.88
N TYR A 185 33.74 6.11 -3.14
CA TYR A 185 34.80 7.08 -3.46
C TYR A 185 36.17 6.70 -2.90
N GLN A 186 36.27 5.66 -2.07
CA GLN A 186 37.55 5.19 -1.54
C GLN A 186 38.50 4.71 -2.65
N SER A 187 37.99 3.98 -3.64
CA SER A 187 38.80 3.51 -4.78
C SER A 187 39.37 4.67 -5.57
N LEU A 188 38.52 5.64 -5.92
CA LEU A 188 38.93 6.87 -6.62
C LEU A 188 39.97 7.66 -5.82
N LEU A 189 39.80 7.75 -4.49
CA LEU A 189 40.76 8.45 -3.63
C LEU A 189 42.14 7.78 -3.68
N THR A 190 42.19 6.45 -3.60
CA THR A 190 43.44 5.68 -3.64
C THR A 190 44.13 5.84 -5.00
N GLU A 191 43.38 5.75 -6.10
CA GLU A 191 43.92 5.97 -7.46
C GLU A 191 44.50 7.38 -7.62
N LEU A 192 43.78 8.42 -7.17
CA LEU A 192 44.28 9.79 -7.25
C LEU A 192 45.50 10.01 -6.34
N GLN A 193 45.60 9.30 -5.22
CA GLN A 193 46.76 9.33 -4.34
C GLN A 193 47.99 8.70 -5.00
N SER A 194 47.86 7.52 -5.61
CA SER A 194 48.98 6.87 -6.32
C SER A 194 49.50 7.71 -7.49
N VAL A 195 48.62 8.48 -8.16
CA VAL A 195 49.01 9.45 -9.20
C VAL A 195 49.81 10.63 -8.61
N VAL A 196 49.39 11.15 -7.45
CA VAL A 196 50.10 12.25 -6.77
C VAL A 196 51.49 11.80 -6.30
N ASP A 197 51.55 10.58 -5.76
CA ASP A 197 52.76 9.96 -5.21
C ASP A 197 53.66 9.38 -6.31
N ARG A 198 53.14 9.28 -7.55
CA ARG A 198 53.81 8.76 -8.76
C ARG A 198 54.26 7.31 -8.62
N GLU A 199 53.47 6.50 -7.93
CA GLU A 199 53.74 5.08 -7.74
C GLU A 199 53.40 4.26 -8.99
N ASP A 200 52.34 4.66 -9.71
CA ASP A 200 51.83 3.96 -10.89
C ASP A 200 52.00 4.82 -12.15
N ILE A 201 52.82 4.31 -13.08
CA ILE A 201 53.20 5.02 -14.30
C ILE A 201 52.01 5.12 -15.28
N GLU A 202 51.18 4.08 -15.38
CA GLU A 202 50.04 4.06 -16.31
C GLU A 202 48.94 5.04 -15.84
N LEU A 203 48.72 5.10 -14.53
CA LEU A 203 47.79 6.08 -13.95
C LEU A 203 48.33 7.50 -14.11
N VAL A 204 49.63 7.74 -13.93
CA VAL A 204 50.22 9.07 -14.13
C VAL A 204 50.04 9.56 -15.57
N GLU A 205 50.21 8.69 -16.57
CA GLU A 205 49.94 9.03 -17.97
C GLU A 205 48.47 9.38 -18.21
N SER A 206 47.56 8.59 -17.62
CA SER A 206 46.11 8.78 -17.74
C SER A 206 45.62 10.13 -17.21
N TYR A 207 46.29 10.71 -16.20
CA TYR A 207 45.95 12.00 -15.60
C TYR A 207 46.86 13.16 -16.06
N SER A 208 47.67 12.96 -17.09
CA SER A 208 48.66 13.94 -17.59
C SER A 208 48.05 15.26 -18.09
N TYR A 209 46.77 15.25 -18.48
CA TYR A 209 46.03 16.45 -18.92
C TYR A 209 45.74 17.45 -17.79
N MET A 210 45.86 17.03 -16.52
CA MET A 210 45.54 17.84 -15.34
C MET A 210 46.81 18.44 -14.72
N LYS A 211 46.77 19.70 -14.25
CA LYS A 211 47.93 20.29 -13.56
C LYS A 211 48.09 19.68 -12.18
N ARG A 212 49.34 19.56 -11.71
CA ARG A 212 49.66 19.01 -10.38
C ARG A 212 48.96 19.73 -9.22
N SER A 213 48.70 21.03 -9.34
CA SER A 213 47.93 21.80 -8.36
C SER A 213 46.45 21.46 -8.35
N GLU A 214 45.88 21.18 -9.52
CA GLU A 214 44.48 20.81 -9.72
C GLU A 214 44.23 19.41 -9.18
N LEU A 215 45.13 18.46 -9.49
CA LEU A 215 45.11 17.10 -8.97
C LEU A 215 45.11 17.06 -7.43
N ARG A 216 45.94 17.88 -6.78
CA ARG A 216 45.95 17.97 -5.30
C ARG A 216 44.65 18.55 -4.73
N ARG A 217 44.03 19.52 -5.41
CA ARG A 217 42.72 20.06 -5.01
C ARG A 217 41.64 19.00 -5.17
N PHE A 218 41.71 18.21 -6.23
CA PHE A 218 40.78 17.12 -6.48
C PHE A 218 40.89 16.02 -5.43
N VAL A 219 42.11 15.55 -5.12
CA VAL A 219 42.36 14.62 -4.00
C VAL A 219 41.80 15.16 -2.69
N LYS A 220 42.01 16.45 -2.39
CA LYS A 220 41.50 17.07 -1.15
C LYS A 220 39.97 17.05 -1.09
N PHE A 221 39.30 17.34 -2.21
CA PHE A 221 37.84 17.33 -2.29
C PHE A 221 37.27 15.93 -2.11
N ILE A 222 37.79 14.94 -2.84
CA ILE A 222 37.35 13.54 -2.70
C ILE A 222 37.65 13.00 -1.30
N LYS A 223 38.81 13.35 -0.71
CA LYS A 223 39.13 13.00 0.68
C LYS A 223 38.12 13.58 1.68
N GLU A 224 37.72 14.84 1.50
CA GLU A 224 36.70 15.47 2.34
C GLU A 224 35.36 14.71 2.27
N ILE A 225 34.94 14.27 1.08
CA ILE A 225 33.76 13.41 0.87
C ILE A 225 33.90 12.11 1.65
N VAL A 226 35.00 11.37 1.45
CA VAL A 226 35.25 10.08 2.11
C VAL A 226 35.26 10.22 3.64
N ASP A 227 35.96 11.22 4.18
CA ASP A 227 36.10 11.42 5.62
C ASP A 227 34.76 11.80 6.28
N ILE A 228 34.01 12.72 5.67
CA ILE A 228 32.73 13.17 6.22
C ILE A 228 31.71 12.03 6.20
N PHE A 229 31.58 11.32 5.06
CA PHE A 229 30.62 10.21 4.96
C PHE A 229 31.04 8.98 5.79
N GLY A 230 32.34 8.77 6.00
CA GLY A 230 32.86 7.73 6.90
C GLY A 230 32.57 8.00 8.37
N GLN A 231 32.49 9.27 8.78
CA GLN A 231 32.17 9.67 10.16
C GLN A 231 30.67 9.63 10.51
N VAL A 232 29.79 9.47 9.51
CA VAL A 232 28.34 9.40 9.70
C VAL A 232 27.96 8.10 10.43
N LYS A 233 27.93 8.15 11.76
CA LYS A 233 27.56 7.03 12.62
C LYS A 233 26.05 6.98 12.86
N ASN A 234 25.47 5.80 12.72
CA ASN A 234 24.12 5.53 13.21
C ASN A 234 24.10 5.66 14.74
N LYS A 235 23.46 6.68 15.31
CA LYS A 235 23.06 6.66 16.73
C LYS A 235 22.12 5.48 16.92
N ARG A 236 22.61 4.38 17.49
CA ARG A 236 21.78 3.25 17.88
C ARG A 236 20.84 3.73 19.00
N THR A 237 19.63 4.13 18.65
CA THR A 237 18.56 4.33 19.64
C THR A 237 18.35 3.00 20.33
N LYS A 238 18.62 2.94 21.64
CA LYS A 238 18.33 1.76 22.46
C LYS A 238 16.84 1.47 22.29
N LYS A 239 16.48 0.46 21.50
CA LYS A 239 15.08 0.05 21.33
C LYS A 239 14.59 -0.34 22.73
N LYS A 240 13.58 0.37 23.24
CA LYS A 240 12.90 0.01 24.49
C LYS A 240 12.44 -1.44 24.35
N ALA A 241 12.88 -2.32 25.25
CA ALA A 241 12.52 -3.72 25.19
C ALA A 241 10.99 -3.85 25.17
N THR A 242 10.44 -4.34 24.07
CA THR A 242 9.00 -4.59 23.98
C THR A 242 8.69 -5.70 24.97
N LYS A 243 7.84 -5.43 25.98
CA LYS A 243 7.35 -6.47 26.89
C LYS A 243 6.79 -7.61 26.04
N ARG A 244 7.39 -8.80 26.11
CA ARG A 244 6.84 -10.00 25.48
C ARG A 244 5.39 -10.16 25.97
N LYS A 245 4.42 -10.18 25.07
CA LYS A 245 3.06 -10.62 25.43
C LYS A 245 3.20 -12.02 26.03
N ARG A 246 2.74 -12.21 27.26
CA ARG A 246 2.65 -13.55 27.85
C ARG A 246 1.76 -14.37 26.93
N VAL A 247 2.32 -15.37 26.26
CA VAL A 247 1.51 -16.40 25.61
C VAL A 247 0.72 -17.03 26.75
N ALA A 248 -0.60 -16.86 26.73
CA ALA A 248 -1.46 -17.62 27.63
C ALA A 248 -1.15 -19.09 27.35
N LYS A 249 -0.65 -19.81 28.37
CA LYS A 249 -0.50 -21.26 28.28
C LYS A 249 -1.89 -21.83 28.04
N GLU A 250 -2.22 -22.10 26.80
CA GLU A 250 -3.32 -22.97 26.47
C GLU A 250 -3.04 -24.29 27.19
N LYS A 251 -3.92 -24.68 28.10
CA LYS A 251 -3.82 -25.94 28.83
C LYS A 251 -4.05 -27.06 27.82
N THR A 252 -3.02 -27.43 27.06
CA THR A 252 -3.01 -28.68 26.32
C THR A 252 -3.11 -29.80 27.35
N LYS A 253 -4.29 -30.43 27.44
CA LYS A 253 -4.50 -31.67 28.20
C LYS A 253 -3.36 -32.64 27.83
N PRO A 254 -2.67 -33.28 28.79
CA PRO A 254 -1.63 -34.25 28.47
C PRO A 254 -2.27 -35.36 27.63
N ARG A 255 -1.84 -35.49 26.39
CA ARG A 255 -2.22 -36.61 25.52
C ARG A 255 -1.63 -37.86 26.17
N LYS A 256 -2.48 -38.77 26.66
CA LYS A 256 -2.04 -40.06 27.22
C LYS A 256 -1.10 -40.72 26.19
N PRO A 257 0.11 -41.17 26.57
CA PRO A 257 0.95 -41.93 25.66
C PRO A 257 0.20 -43.21 25.29
N LYS A 258 0.04 -43.46 23.99
CA LYS A 258 -0.45 -44.74 23.49
C LYS A 258 0.58 -45.80 23.90
N LYS A 259 0.16 -46.85 24.59
CA LYS A 259 0.99 -48.03 24.90
C LYS A 259 1.63 -48.51 23.59
N GLN A 260 2.95 -48.43 23.50
CA GLN A 260 3.68 -49.16 22.47
C GLN A 260 3.52 -50.63 22.82
N ALA A 261 3.00 -51.42 21.88
CA ALA A 261 2.97 -52.87 22.03
C ALA A 261 4.42 -53.35 22.12
N ASP A 262 4.77 -54.01 23.23
CA ASP A 262 6.06 -54.63 23.42
C ASP A 262 6.30 -55.64 22.29
N ILE A 263 7.18 -55.28 21.36
CA ILE A 263 7.70 -56.19 20.36
C ILE A 263 8.62 -57.14 21.13
N GLN A 264 8.13 -58.35 21.42
CA GLN A 264 8.93 -59.42 22.03
C GLN A 264 9.97 -59.88 21.01
N LEU A 265 11.14 -59.23 21.00
CA LEU A 265 12.33 -59.72 20.31
C LEU A 265 12.94 -60.85 21.15
N LYS A 266 12.71 -62.09 20.73
CA LYS A 266 13.46 -63.25 21.26
C LYS A 266 14.88 -63.19 20.70
N THR A 267 15.86 -63.03 21.60
CA THR A 267 17.28 -63.18 21.27
C THR A 267 17.60 -64.67 21.09
N VAL A 268 18.07 -65.05 19.90
CA VAL A 268 18.59 -66.40 19.62
C VAL A 268 20.11 -66.36 19.79
N PRO A 269 20.73 -67.33 20.49
CA PRO A 269 22.18 -67.37 20.68
C PRO A 269 22.94 -67.59 19.35
N ILE A 270 24.10 -66.94 19.23
CA ILE A 270 24.98 -66.99 18.06
C ILE A 270 25.76 -68.31 18.09
N THR A 271 25.14 -69.41 17.66
CA THR A 271 25.85 -70.69 17.44
C THR A 271 25.38 -71.47 16.20
N ASP A 272 24.58 -70.87 15.30
CA ASP A 272 24.08 -71.54 14.07
C ASP A 272 24.35 -70.75 12.77
N PHE A 273 25.42 -69.96 12.76
CA PHE A 273 26.02 -69.49 11.50
C PHE A 273 27.49 -69.97 11.44
N MET A 274 27.65 -71.28 11.25
CA MET A 274 28.83 -71.89 10.63
C MET A 274 28.43 -72.42 9.26
#